data_AF-A0A094YPZ4-F1
#
_entry.id   AF-A0A094YPZ4-F1
#
_cell.length_a   1.000
_cell.length_b   1.000
_cell.length_c   1.000
_cell.angle_alpha   90.00
_cell.angle_beta   90.00
_cell.angle_gamma   90.00
#
_symmetry.space_group_name_H-M   'P 1'
#
loop_
_entity.id
_entity.type
_entity.pdbx_description
1 polymer ?
#
loop_
_entity_poly.entity_id
_entity_poly.type
_entity_poly.pdbx_seq_one_letter_code
_entity_poly.pdbx_strand_id
1 'polypeptide(L)'
;AVKVLGADGNGTVSSIAQGLQWSAENGMDIANLSLGSPTGSPTLELAVNQATSAGVLVVAATGNNGSGTVSYPARYANALAVGATDQNDNRASFSQYGTGLDIVAPGVGVQSTYLQNQYASLSGTSMATPHVAGVAALVKEKNPTWSNVEIRQHLTNTATPLGNPTQYGSGLVNAEEAVR
;
A
#
# COMPACT_ATOMS: atom_id res chain seq x y z
N ALA A 1 2.73 15.80 2.81
CA ALA A 1 1.74 14.76 3.12
C ALA A 1 0.33 15.34 3.01
N VAL A 2 -0.62 14.55 2.49
CA VAL A 2 -2.04 14.93 2.42
C VAL A 2 -2.72 14.45 3.70
N LYS A 3 -3.11 15.38 4.59
CA LYS A 3 -3.68 15.03 5.90
C LYS A 3 -5.15 14.64 5.77
N VAL A 4 -5.45 13.35 5.94
CA VAL A 4 -6.81 12.80 5.91
C VAL A 4 -7.27 12.19 7.24
N LEU A 5 -6.34 12.04 8.19
CA LEU A 5 -6.57 11.54 9.55
C LEU A 5 -6.23 12.63 10.58
N GLY A 6 -6.98 12.66 11.68
CA GLY A 6 -6.77 13.51 12.84
C GLY A 6 -5.62 13.06 13.73
N ALA A 7 -5.39 13.80 14.81
CA ALA A 7 -4.31 13.52 15.76
C ALA A 7 -4.50 12.20 16.54
N ASP A 8 -5.74 11.70 16.60
CA ASP A 8 -6.10 10.41 17.18
C ASP A 8 -5.87 9.22 16.23
N GLY A 9 -5.42 9.48 14.99
CA GLY A 9 -5.19 8.47 13.97
C GLY A 9 -6.45 8.06 13.20
N ASN A 10 -7.60 8.71 13.43
CA ASN A 10 -8.84 8.38 12.73
C ASN A 10 -9.23 9.46 11.72
N GLY A 11 -10.07 9.10 10.76
CA GLY A 11 -10.63 10.01 9.77
C GLY A 11 -11.95 9.49 9.24
N THR A 12 -12.54 10.23 8.31
CA THR A 12 -13.79 9.82 7.66
C THR A 12 -13.51 9.29 6.27
N VAL A 13 -14.43 8.49 5.74
CA VAL A 13 -14.38 8.12 4.31
C VAL A 13 -14.31 9.37 3.43
N SER A 14 -15.04 10.43 3.79
CA SER A 14 -15.04 11.69 3.03
C SER A 14 -13.67 12.39 3.03
N SER A 15 -12.95 12.42 4.15
CA SER A 15 -11.62 13.06 4.20
C SER A 15 -10.61 12.26 3.37
N ILE A 16 -10.68 10.93 3.41
CA ILE A 16 -9.81 10.05 2.60
C ILE A 16 -10.12 10.22 1.11
N ALA A 17 -11.40 10.24 0.73
CA ALA A 17 -11.83 10.45 -0.65
C ALA A 17 -11.36 11.82 -1.18
N GLN A 18 -11.47 12.88 -0.39
CA GLN A 18 -10.95 14.22 -0.74
C GLN A 18 -9.43 14.23 -0.91
N GLY A 19 -8.69 13.48 -0.09
CA GLY A 19 -7.24 13.35 -0.24
C GLY A 19 -6.83 12.63 -1.52
N LEU A 20 -7.56 11.60 -1.92
CA LEU A 20 -7.37 10.91 -3.21
C LEU A 20 -7.70 11.82 -4.39
N GLN A 21 -8.82 12.55 -4.32
CA GLN A 21 -9.19 13.55 -5.33
C GLN A 21 -8.09 14.61 -5.47
N TRP A 22 -7.62 15.18 -4.35
CA TRP A 22 -6.52 16.15 -4.36
C TRP A 22 -5.27 15.57 -5.01
N SER A 23 -4.94 14.30 -4.73
CA SER A 23 -3.76 13.64 -5.31
C SER A 23 -3.86 13.53 -6.84
N ALA A 24 -5.04 13.20 -7.35
CA ALA A 24 -5.32 13.17 -8.79
C ALA A 24 -5.22 14.55 -9.43
N GLU A 25 -5.87 15.56 -8.83
CA GLU A 25 -5.90 16.94 -9.34
C GLU A 25 -4.52 17.62 -9.31
N ASN A 26 -3.61 17.16 -8.45
CA ASN A 26 -2.25 17.69 -8.31
C ASN A 26 -1.19 16.83 -9.00
N GLY A 27 -1.59 15.87 -9.84
CA GLY A 27 -0.66 15.09 -10.66
C GLY A 27 0.28 14.19 -9.86
N MET A 28 -0.17 13.65 -8.72
CA MET A 28 0.63 12.68 -7.97
C MET A 28 0.71 11.37 -8.76
N ASP A 29 1.91 10.80 -8.91
CA ASP A 29 2.04 9.47 -9.52
C ASP A 29 1.59 8.34 -8.59
N ILE A 30 1.79 8.49 -7.27
CA ILE A 30 1.60 7.43 -6.26
C ILE A 30 0.92 8.01 -5.02
N ALA A 31 -0.07 7.30 -4.49
CA ALA A 31 -0.72 7.61 -3.22
C ALA A 31 -0.58 6.45 -2.22
N ASN A 32 0.14 6.68 -1.12
CA ASN A 32 0.31 5.71 -0.04
C ASN A 32 -0.79 5.86 1.03
N LEU A 33 -1.65 4.85 1.15
CA LEU A 33 -2.77 4.77 2.09
C LEU A 33 -2.47 3.69 3.15
N SER A 34 -1.60 4.02 4.09
CA SER A 34 -1.31 3.22 5.30
C SER A 34 -2.45 3.25 6.33
N LEU A 35 -3.68 3.00 5.89
CA LEU A 35 -4.94 3.12 6.62
C LEU A 35 -5.94 2.07 6.12
N GLY A 36 -7.03 1.85 6.86
CA GLY A 36 -8.11 1.02 6.37
C GLY A 36 -9.28 0.83 7.33
N SER A 37 -10.30 0.13 6.83
CA SER A 37 -11.55 -0.21 7.52
C SER A 37 -11.96 -1.64 7.16
N PRO A 38 -12.59 -2.40 8.08
CA PRO A 38 -13.17 -3.70 7.74
C PRO A 38 -14.36 -3.59 6.78
N THR A 39 -15.03 -2.44 6.74
CA THR A 39 -16.22 -2.20 5.93
C THR A 39 -15.89 -1.32 4.73
N GLY A 40 -16.30 -1.75 3.54
CA GLY A 40 -16.17 -0.98 2.30
C GLY A 40 -17.16 0.19 2.23
N SER A 41 -16.84 1.17 1.40
CA SER A 41 -17.70 2.32 1.12
C SER A 41 -17.73 2.63 -0.39
N PRO A 42 -18.91 2.77 -1.01
CA PRO A 42 -19.02 3.20 -2.40
C PRO A 42 -18.33 4.55 -2.67
N THR A 43 -18.34 5.47 -1.70
CA THR A 43 -17.66 6.76 -1.80
C THR A 43 -16.14 6.59 -1.88
N LEU A 44 -15.58 5.70 -1.05
CA LEU A 44 -14.14 5.45 -1.07
C LEU A 44 -13.72 4.72 -2.34
N GLU A 45 -14.52 3.74 -2.77
CA GLU A 45 -14.27 2.99 -4.01
C GLU A 45 -14.28 3.90 -5.22
N LEU A 46 -15.26 4.81 -5.33
CA LEU A 46 -15.32 5.80 -6.39
C LEU A 46 -14.07 6.69 -6.40
N ALA A 47 -13.61 7.16 -5.24
CA ALA A 47 -12.43 7.99 -5.15
C ALA A 47 -11.14 7.24 -5.54
N VAL A 48 -11.00 5.97 -5.15
CA VAL A 48 -9.89 5.11 -5.57
C VAL A 48 -9.92 4.92 -7.09
N ASN A 49 -11.09 4.65 -7.66
CA ASN A 49 -11.25 4.47 -9.10
C ASN A 49 -10.91 5.76 -9.87
N GLN A 50 -11.41 6.90 -9.41
CA GLN A 50 -11.13 8.20 -10.03
C GLN A 50 -9.64 8.56 -9.97
N ALA A 51 -8.98 8.36 -8.83
CA ALA A 51 -7.54 8.58 -8.72
C ALA A 51 -6.75 7.65 -9.66
N THR A 52 -7.14 6.38 -9.73
CA THR A 52 -6.52 5.41 -10.64
C THR A 52 -6.72 5.79 -12.11
N SER A 53 -7.92 6.22 -12.50
CA SER A 53 -8.19 6.70 -13.87
C SER A 53 -7.42 7.97 -14.21
N ALA A 54 -7.04 8.78 -13.22
CA ALA A 54 -6.18 9.96 -13.41
C ALA A 54 -4.67 9.61 -13.46
N GLY A 55 -4.30 8.33 -13.36
CA GLY A 55 -2.92 7.86 -13.44
C GLY A 55 -2.23 7.64 -12.09
N VAL A 56 -2.92 7.87 -10.97
CA VAL A 56 -2.35 7.65 -9.63
C VAL A 56 -2.30 6.15 -9.32
N LEU A 57 -1.15 5.62 -8.91
CA LEU A 57 -1.06 4.29 -8.30
C LEU A 57 -1.47 4.37 -6.82
N VAL A 58 -2.61 3.79 -6.48
CA VAL A 58 -3.09 3.72 -5.09
C VAL A 58 -2.49 2.48 -4.41
N VAL A 59 -1.65 2.68 -3.39
CA VAL A 59 -1.00 1.61 -2.62
C VAL A 59 -1.59 1.60 -1.20
N ALA A 60 -2.15 0.49 -0.74
CA ALA A 60 -2.94 0.45 0.51
C ALA A 60 -2.60 -0.74 1.42
N ALA A 61 -2.67 -0.51 2.74
CA ALA A 61 -2.40 -1.51 3.77
C ALA A 61 -3.52 -2.55 3.87
N THR A 62 -3.17 -3.84 4.02
CA THR A 62 -4.18 -4.91 4.11
C THR A 62 -4.91 -4.97 5.45
N GLY A 63 -4.32 -4.44 6.52
CA GLY A 63 -4.88 -4.41 7.88
C GLY A 63 -4.13 -5.32 8.86
N ASN A 64 -4.43 -5.16 10.16
CA ASN A 64 -3.58 -5.62 11.27
C ASN A 64 -4.28 -6.59 12.25
N ASN A 65 -5.39 -7.23 11.87
CA ASN A 65 -6.10 -8.17 12.76
C ASN A 65 -5.80 -9.66 12.49
N GLY A 66 -4.89 -9.96 11.56
CA GLY A 66 -4.48 -11.33 11.21
C GLY A 66 -5.53 -12.16 10.46
N SER A 67 -6.67 -11.58 10.11
CA SER A 67 -7.74 -12.30 9.40
C SER A 67 -7.38 -12.62 7.95
N GLY A 68 -7.97 -13.69 7.42
CA GLY A 68 -7.88 -14.08 6.00
C GLY A 68 -8.76 -13.23 5.09
N THR A 69 -9.00 -11.97 5.43
CA THR A 69 -9.77 -11.02 4.62
C THR A 69 -9.05 -9.67 4.64
N VAL A 70 -8.73 -9.13 3.46
CA VAL A 70 -8.10 -7.82 3.29
C VAL A 70 -9.10 -6.70 3.58
N SER A 71 -8.68 -5.66 4.31
CA SER A 71 -9.47 -4.47 4.60
C SER A 71 -9.60 -3.52 3.40
N TYR A 72 -10.55 -2.59 3.48
CA TYR A 72 -10.71 -1.52 2.49
C TYR A 72 -9.86 -0.30 2.87
N PRO A 73 -9.26 0.43 1.92
CA PRO A 73 -9.45 0.31 0.47
C PRO A 73 -8.59 -0.74 -0.24
N ALA A 74 -7.64 -1.38 0.44
CA ALA A 74 -6.76 -2.38 -0.19
C ALA A 74 -7.50 -3.51 -0.91
N ARG A 75 -8.70 -3.87 -0.43
CA ARG A 75 -9.53 -4.90 -1.06
C ARG A 75 -10.11 -4.52 -2.44
N TYR A 76 -10.16 -3.23 -2.78
CA TYR A 76 -10.67 -2.76 -4.08
C TYR A 76 -9.73 -3.14 -5.22
N ALA A 77 -10.30 -3.49 -6.38
CA ALA A 77 -9.53 -3.95 -7.53
C ALA A 77 -8.47 -2.93 -8.00
N ASN A 78 -8.74 -1.63 -7.86
CA ASN A 78 -7.84 -0.55 -8.27
C ASN A 78 -6.84 -0.10 -7.19
N ALA A 79 -6.82 -0.75 -6.03
CA ALA A 79 -5.77 -0.56 -5.02
C ALA A 79 -4.75 -1.71 -5.11
N LEU A 80 -3.46 -1.37 -4.97
CA LEU A 80 -2.38 -2.34 -4.76
C LEU A 80 -2.29 -2.65 -3.26
N ALA A 81 -2.74 -3.84 -2.86
CA ALA A 81 -2.83 -4.29 -1.48
C ALA A 81 -1.49 -4.82 -0.96
N VAL A 82 -1.01 -4.25 0.15
CA VAL A 82 0.29 -4.57 0.74
C VAL A 82 0.15 -5.20 2.12
N GLY A 83 0.61 -6.44 2.24
CA GLY A 83 0.76 -7.16 3.51
C GLY A 83 2.15 -6.98 4.12
N ALA A 84 2.34 -7.47 5.35
CA ALA A 84 3.57 -7.33 6.12
C ALA A 84 4.29 -8.68 6.32
N THR A 85 5.61 -8.66 6.13
CA THR A 85 6.54 -9.72 6.55
C THR A 85 7.37 -9.31 7.76
N ASP A 86 7.89 -10.30 8.48
CA ASP A 86 8.93 -10.16 9.48
C ASP A 86 10.34 -10.36 8.88
N GLN A 87 11.38 -10.30 9.71
CA GLN A 87 12.77 -10.44 9.30
C GLN A 87 13.16 -11.84 8.79
N ASN A 88 12.30 -12.83 8.94
CA ASN A 88 12.50 -14.20 8.45
C ASN A 88 11.68 -14.47 7.18
N ASP A 89 11.20 -13.42 6.52
CA ASP A 89 10.29 -13.47 5.37
C ASP A 89 8.97 -14.23 5.63
N ASN A 90 8.59 -14.38 6.90
CA ASN A 90 7.28 -14.93 7.24
C ASN A 90 6.23 -13.83 7.29
N ARG A 91 4.98 -14.17 6.93
CA ARG A 91 3.85 -13.27 7.12
C ARG A 91 3.77 -12.89 8.61
N ALA A 92 3.82 -11.60 8.91
CA ALA A 92 3.64 -11.12 10.26
C ALA A 92 2.26 -11.56 10.79
N SER A 93 2.18 -12.02 12.05
CA SER A 93 0.96 -12.62 12.60
C SER A 93 -0.28 -11.74 12.43
N PHE A 94 -0.12 -10.42 12.59
CA PHE A 94 -1.18 -9.41 12.42
C PHE A 94 -1.55 -9.11 10.97
N SER A 95 -0.72 -9.46 9.97
CA SER A 95 -0.95 -9.05 8.58
C SER A 95 -2.17 -9.74 7.99
N GLN A 96 -3.20 -8.99 7.66
CA GLN A 96 -4.34 -9.52 6.91
C GLN A 96 -3.91 -10.03 5.54
N TYR A 97 -4.57 -11.10 5.08
CA TYR A 97 -4.24 -11.83 3.85
C TYR A 97 -5.51 -12.30 3.13
N GLY A 98 -5.38 -13.08 2.06
CA GLY A 98 -6.51 -13.66 1.32
C GLY A 98 -6.77 -12.97 -0.02
N THR A 99 -7.96 -13.18 -0.57
CA THR A 99 -8.34 -12.64 -1.88
C THR A 99 -8.18 -11.13 -1.95
N GLY A 100 -7.43 -10.66 -2.94
CA GLY A 100 -7.14 -9.24 -3.15
C GLY A 100 -5.82 -8.77 -2.51
N LEU A 101 -5.02 -9.65 -1.89
CA LEU A 101 -3.63 -9.35 -1.54
C LEU A 101 -2.76 -9.40 -2.81
N ASP A 102 -1.99 -8.34 -3.08
CA ASP A 102 -1.13 -8.29 -4.26
C ASP A 102 0.34 -8.60 -3.95
N ILE A 103 0.88 -8.04 -2.86
CA ILE A 103 2.31 -8.10 -2.57
C ILE A 103 2.56 -7.92 -1.07
N VAL A 104 3.73 -8.31 -0.58
CA VAL A 104 4.15 -8.08 0.80
C VAL A 104 5.47 -7.32 0.89
N ALA A 105 5.69 -6.65 2.01
CA ALA A 105 6.93 -5.93 2.32
C ALA A 105 7.23 -5.96 3.83
N PRO A 106 8.45 -5.58 4.26
CA PRO A 106 8.81 -5.57 5.68
C PRO A 106 7.88 -4.66 6.49
N GLY A 107 7.27 -5.21 7.55
CA GLY A 107 6.31 -4.48 8.39
C GLY A 107 6.49 -4.70 9.89
N VAL A 108 7.56 -5.37 10.32
CA VAL A 108 7.86 -5.62 11.75
C VAL A 108 9.13 -4.88 12.16
N GLY A 109 9.04 -4.06 13.20
CA GLY A 109 10.20 -3.36 13.77
C GLY A 109 10.83 -2.32 12.84
N VAL A 110 10.04 -1.74 11.94
CA VAL A 110 10.52 -0.80 10.92
C VAL A 110 10.83 0.55 11.55
N GLN A 111 12.11 0.92 11.56
CA GLN A 111 12.57 2.22 12.04
C GLN A 111 12.32 3.31 10.99
N SER A 112 11.74 4.44 11.39
CA SER A 112 11.54 5.60 10.51
C SER A 112 11.55 6.92 11.28
N THR A 113 11.43 8.02 10.55
CA THR A 113 11.29 9.37 11.11
C THR A 113 10.02 9.48 11.94
N TYR A 114 10.11 10.20 13.06
CA TYR A 114 9.02 10.40 14.00
C TYR A 114 8.89 11.88 14.40
N LEU A 115 7.81 12.23 15.09
CA LEU A 115 7.55 13.59 15.54
C LEU A 115 8.71 14.13 16.39
N GLN A 116 8.84 15.46 16.43
CA GLN A 116 9.87 16.15 17.24
C GLN A 116 11.31 15.78 16.84
N ASN A 117 11.56 15.58 15.54
CA ASN A 117 12.86 15.23 14.96
C ASN A 117 13.47 13.96 15.59
N GLN A 118 12.63 12.98 15.94
CA GLN A 118 13.04 11.71 16.51
C GLN A 118 12.99 10.57 15.47
N TYR A 119 13.43 9.40 15.88
CA TYR A 119 13.24 8.14 15.18
C TYR A 119 12.52 7.15 16.09
N ALA A 120 11.65 6.33 15.50
CA ALA A 120 10.93 5.29 16.22
C ALA A 120 10.77 4.05 15.35
N SER A 121 10.66 2.88 16.00
CA SER A 121 10.34 1.63 15.33
C SER A 121 8.88 1.27 15.57
N LEU A 122 8.16 0.98 14.50
CA LEU A 122 6.75 0.57 14.54
C LEU A 122 6.54 -0.74 13.77
N SER A 123 5.41 -1.39 14.05
CA SER A 123 5.00 -2.61 13.35
C SER A 123 3.57 -2.46 12.83
N GLY A 124 3.34 -2.91 11.60
CA GLY A 124 2.03 -2.89 10.96
C GLY A 124 2.13 -3.03 9.45
N THR A 125 1.03 -3.42 8.81
CA THR A 125 0.90 -3.32 7.34
C THR A 125 1.07 -1.88 6.87
N SER A 126 0.71 -0.90 7.70
CA SER A 126 1.04 0.52 7.53
C SER A 126 2.53 0.81 7.31
N MET A 127 3.43 0.00 7.84
CA MET A 127 4.89 0.13 7.65
C MET A 127 5.38 -0.62 6.41
N ALA A 128 4.66 -1.66 5.98
CA ALA A 128 4.95 -2.37 4.73
C ALA A 128 4.55 -1.55 3.49
N THR A 129 3.37 -0.92 3.49
CA THR A 129 2.85 -0.10 2.38
C THR A 129 3.86 0.92 1.82
N PRO A 130 4.56 1.74 2.64
CA PRO A 130 5.50 2.74 2.11
C PRO A 130 6.75 2.15 1.45
N HIS A 131 7.15 0.92 1.77
CA HIS A 131 8.22 0.25 1.02
C HIS A 131 7.80 0.05 -0.44
N VAL A 132 6.60 -0.49 -0.67
CA VAL A 132 6.06 -0.72 -2.02
C VAL A 132 5.82 0.60 -2.75
N ALA A 133 5.29 1.62 -2.07
CA ALA A 133 5.13 2.95 -2.65
C ALA A 133 6.49 3.57 -3.05
N GLY A 134 7.54 3.37 -2.25
CA GLY A 134 8.89 3.80 -2.57
C GLY A 134 9.47 3.07 -3.79
N VAL A 135 9.32 1.74 -3.85
CA VAL A 135 9.80 0.97 -5.03
C VAL A 135 9.01 1.34 -6.29
N ALA A 136 7.71 1.59 -6.19
CA ALA A 136 6.93 2.12 -7.30
C ALA A 136 7.49 3.44 -7.84
N ALA A 137 7.96 4.33 -6.96
CA ALA A 137 8.58 5.59 -7.36
C ALA A 137 9.91 5.36 -8.09
N LEU A 138 10.74 4.40 -7.64
CA LEU A 138 11.97 4.01 -8.35
C LEU A 138 11.68 3.45 -9.75
N VAL A 139 10.65 2.60 -9.88
CA VAL A 139 10.21 2.07 -11.18
C VAL A 139 9.71 3.19 -12.09
N LYS A 140 8.95 4.16 -11.55
CA LYS A 140 8.46 5.33 -12.28
C LYS A 140 9.60 6.23 -12.75
N GLU A 141 10.61 6.45 -11.92
CA GLU A 141 11.81 7.22 -12.29
C GLU A 141 12.55 6.54 -13.46
N LYS A 142 12.74 5.23 -13.39
CA LYS A 142 13.39 4.46 -14.46
C LYS A 142 12.54 4.40 -15.74
N ASN A 143 11.23 4.36 -15.60
CA ASN A 143 10.28 4.25 -16.72
C ASN A 143 9.24 5.38 -16.70
N PRO A 144 9.63 6.64 -17.02
CA PRO A 144 8.74 7.80 -16.84
C PRO A 144 7.42 7.74 -17.61
N THR A 145 7.37 6.98 -18.71
CA THR A 145 6.18 6.83 -19.56
C THR A 145 5.21 5.75 -19.08
N TRP A 146 5.59 4.93 -18.09
CA TRP A 146 4.72 3.86 -17.60
C TRP A 146 3.54 4.40 -16.80
N SER A 147 2.38 3.79 -17.04
CA SER A 147 1.15 3.97 -16.29
C SER A 147 1.22 3.31 -14.91
N ASN A 148 0.31 3.70 -14.03
CA ASN A 148 0.09 3.04 -12.74
C ASN A 148 -0.17 1.52 -12.88
N VAL A 149 -0.88 1.09 -13.93
CA VAL A 149 -1.15 -0.34 -14.20
C VAL A 149 0.13 -1.09 -14.56
N GLU A 150 0.96 -0.52 -15.45
CA GLU A 150 2.25 -1.12 -15.84
C GLU A 150 3.18 -1.22 -14.64
N ILE A 151 3.26 -0.17 -13.81
CA ILE A 151 4.07 -0.19 -12.58
C ILE A 151 3.56 -1.26 -11.61
N ARG A 152 2.26 -1.33 -11.35
CA ARG A 152 1.66 -2.36 -10.48
C ARG A 152 2.04 -3.76 -10.98
N GLN A 153 1.83 -4.02 -12.27
CA GLN A 153 2.10 -5.32 -12.87
C GLN A 153 3.58 -5.68 -12.77
N HIS A 154 4.46 -4.72 -13.06
CA HIS A 154 5.90 -4.93 -12.97
C HIS A 154 6.34 -5.27 -11.55
N LEU A 155 5.91 -4.50 -10.55
CA LEU A 155 6.19 -4.78 -9.13
C LEU A 155 5.77 -6.18 -8.72
N THR A 156 4.57 -6.62 -9.15
CA THR A 156 4.08 -7.98 -8.86
C THR A 156 4.80 -9.08 -9.63
N ASN A 157 5.32 -8.79 -10.83
CA ASN A 157 6.05 -9.76 -11.64
C ASN A 157 7.50 -9.96 -11.16
N THR A 158 8.12 -8.91 -10.61
CA THR A 158 9.50 -8.94 -10.10
C THR A 158 9.58 -9.25 -8.61
N ALA A 159 8.44 -9.44 -7.93
CA ALA A 159 8.42 -9.82 -6.53
C ALA A 159 9.06 -11.20 -6.32
N THR A 160 9.75 -11.38 -5.19
CA THR A 160 10.34 -12.66 -4.80
C THR A 160 9.27 -13.55 -4.16
N PRO A 161 8.90 -14.71 -4.75
CA PRO A 161 7.85 -15.55 -4.21
C PRO A 161 8.21 -16.11 -2.82
N LEU A 162 7.29 -16.01 -1.86
CA LEU A 162 7.48 -16.48 -0.47
C LEU A 162 6.61 -17.69 -0.10
N GLY A 163 5.95 -18.32 -1.08
CA GLY A 163 5.12 -19.50 -0.88
C GLY A 163 3.67 -19.26 -1.30
N ASN A 164 2.71 -19.58 -0.42
CA ASN A 164 1.28 -19.58 -0.75
C ASN A 164 0.80 -18.17 -1.16
N PRO A 165 0.32 -17.95 -2.41
CA PRO A 165 -0.17 -16.64 -2.85
C PRO A 165 -1.33 -16.09 -2.03
N THR A 166 -2.12 -16.96 -1.39
CA THR A 166 -3.17 -16.51 -0.46
C THR A 166 -2.59 -15.74 0.72
N GLN A 167 -1.36 -16.06 1.15
CA GLN A 167 -0.68 -15.43 2.29
C GLN A 167 0.25 -14.29 1.89
N TYR A 168 0.78 -14.30 0.67
CA TYR A 168 1.87 -13.42 0.24
C TYR A 168 1.60 -12.62 -1.05
N GLY A 169 0.47 -12.85 -1.72
CA GLY A 169 0.24 -12.34 -3.07
C GLY A 169 1.33 -12.86 -4.01
N SER A 170 1.95 -11.96 -4.76
CA SER A 170 3.12 -12.25 -5.60
C SER A 170 4.42 -12.47 -4.81
N GLY A 171 4.46 -12.14 -3.52
CA GLY A 171 5.66 -12.29 -2.67
C GLY A 171 6.25 -10.98 -2.21
N LEU A 172 7.53 -11.01 -1.82
CA LEU A 172 8.27 -9.86 -1.29
C LEU A 172 8.61 -8.87 -2.39
N VAL A 173 8.29 -7.59 -2.20
CA VAL A 173 8.73 -6.54 -3.11
C VAL A 173 10.26 -6.53 -3.23
N ASN A 174 10.76 -6.56 -4.47
CA ASN A 174 12.19 -6.58 -4.75
C ASN A 174 12.56 -5.36 -5.62
N ALA A 175 13.18 -4.37 -4.99
CA ALA A 175 13.54 -3.12 -5.66
C ALA A 175 14.60 -3.33 -6.75
N GLU A 176 15.57 -4.22 -6.52
CA GLU A 176 16.68 -4.45 -7.45
C GLU A 176 16.17 -5.11 -8.74
N GLU A 177 15.34 -6.14 -8.62
CA GLU A 177 14.70 -6.79 -9.77
C GLU A 177 13.76 -5.82 -10.50
N ALA A 178 13.01 -4.99 -9.76
CA ALA A 178 12.08 -4.04 -10.34
C ALA A 178 12.76 -2.91 -11.13
N VAL A 179 14.02 -2.60 -10.84
CA VAL A 179 14.77 -1.52 -11.51
C VAL A 179 15.97 -2.03 -12.30
N ARG A 180 16.08 -3.33 -12.55
CA ARG A 180 17.08 -3.90 -13.46
C ARG A 180 16.77 -3.60 -14.92
#